data_AF-A0AAE3KWL2-F1
#
_entry.id   AF-A0AAE3KWL2-F1
#
_cell.length_a   1.000
_cell.length_b   1.000
_cell.length_c   1.000
_cell.angle_alpha   90.00
_cell.angle_beta   90.00
_cell.angle_gamma   90.00
#
_symmetry.space_group_name_H-M   'P 1'
#
loop_
_entity.id
_entity.type
_entity.pdbx_description
1 polymer ?
#
loop_
_entity_poly.entity_id
_entity_poly.type
_entity_poly.pdbx_seq_one_letter_code
_entity_poly.pdbx_strand_id
1 'polypeptide(L)'
;MENKEIEITEIWNDKKSDSLKDFIISQSQKLSKERKLKNDLLAIQYQIEDYIETETTSERLRVLDFVKLYLKTFNVTQKRLAHLFEMKDSNLHKYLIGERKLNANIVLKLSSFSNLSPEYWLRIEVKNELLEITKEKERYADYSKYDYRNLFVAAEE
;
A
#
# COMPACT_ATOMS: atom_id res chain seq x y z
N MET A 1 11.03 -8.47 -49.70
CA MET A 1 10.13 -7.81 -48.73
C MET A 1 10.99 -6.86 -47.93
N GLU A 2 10.84 -5.55 -48.13
CA GLU A 2 11.51 -4.56 -47.29
C GLU A 2 10.96 -4.67 -45.87
N ASN A 3 11.84 -4.92 -44.90
CA ASN A 3 11.50 -4.79 -43.50
C ASN A 3 11.33 -3.30 -43.21
N LYS A 4 10.10 -2.78 -43.32
CA LYS A 4 9.78 -1.46 -42.78
C LYS A 4 9.96 -1.52 -41.27
N GLU A 5 10.95 -0.79 -40.76
CA GLU A 5 11.08 -0.55 -39.33
C GLU A 5 9.79 0.13 -38.84
N ILE A 6 9.16 -0.47 -37.85
CA ILE A 6 7.93 0.07 -37.26
C ILE A 6 8.35 1.21 -36.33
N GLU A 7 7.86 2.42 -36.59
CA GLU A 7 8.15 3.55 -35.70
C GLU A 7 7.45 3.38 -34.34
N ILE A 8 8.11 3.82 -33.27
CA ILE A 8 7.62 3.71 -31.88
C ILE A 8 6.24 4.40 -31.72
N THR A 9 6.01 5.47 -32.47
CA THR A 9 4.76 6.24 -32.56
C THR A 9 3.62 5.46 -33.23
N GLU A 10 3.94 4.50 -34.10
CA GLU A 10 2.93 3.59 -34.65
C GLU A 10 2.57 2.48 -33.67
N ILE A 11 3.48 2.09 -32.76
CA ILE A 11 3.24 1.08 -31.72
C ILE A 11 2.38 1.67 -30.59
N TRP A 12 2.72 2.88 -30.13
CA TRP A 12 2.05 3.57 -29.03
C TRP A 12 1.31 4.81 -29.55
N ASN A 13 0.02 4.65 -29.84
CA ASN A 13 -0.87 5.77 -30.17
C ASN A 13 -2.21 5.65 -29.44
N ASP A 14 -2.92 6.78 -29.32
CA ASP A 14 -4.16 6.88 -28.56
C ASP A 14 -5.23 5.91 -29.07
N LYS A 15 -5.34 5.74 -30.39
CA LYS A 15 -6.30 4.81 -31.02
C LYS A 15 -6.05 3.36 -30.59
N LYS A 16 -4.78 2.92 -30.57
CA LYS A 16 -4.41 1.57 -30.12
C LYS A 16 -4.65 1.41 -28.62
N SER A 17 -4.31 2.40 -27.82
CA SER A 17 -4.60 2.43 -26.37
C SER A 17 -6.10 2.28 -26.11
N ASP A 18 -6.95 3.03 -26.80
CA ASP A 18 -8.40 2.95 -26.61
C ASP A 18 -8.97 1.61 -27.09
N SER A 19 -8.49 1.09 -28.23
CA SER A 19 -8.87 -0.26 -28.70
C SER A 19 -8.48 -1.37 -27.71
N LEU A 20 -7.34 -1.20 -27.03
CA LEU A 20 -6.88 -2.13 -26.00
C LEU A 20 -7.77 -2.04 -24.76
N LYS A 21 -8.14 -0.83 -24.31
CA LYS A 21 -9.08 -0.63 -23.20
C LYS A 21 -10.42 -1.30 -23.49
N ASP A 22 -10.97 -1.08 -24.69
CA ASP A 22 -12.24 -1.69 -25.11
C ASP A 22 -12.14 -3.21 -25.15
N PHE A 23 -11.03 -3.74 -25.67
CA PHE A 23 -10.77 -5.17 -25.66
C PHE A 23 -10.73 -5.73 -24.22
N ILE A 24 -9.98 -5.10 -23.32
CA ILE A 24 -9.88 -5.50 -21.90
C ILE A 24 -11.27 -5.49 -21.25
N ILE A 25 -12.07 -4.45 -21.47
CA ILE A 25 -13.44 -4.37 -20.95
C ILE A 25 -14.29 -5.51 -21.49
N SER A 26 -14.23 -5.80 -22.79
CA SER A 26 -14.99 -6.88 -23.42
C SER A 26 -14.62 -8.27 -22.87
N GLN A 27 -13.35 -8.50 -22.56
CA GLN A 27 -12.89 -9.76 -21.96
C GLN A 27 -13.27 -9.84 -20.49
N SER A 28 -13.12 -8.75 -19.75
CA SER A 28 -13.54 -8.66 -18.35
C SER A 28 -15.03 -8.98 -18.20
N GLN A 29 -15.89 -8.48 -19.08
CA GLN A 29 -17.33 -8.74 -19.04
C GLN A 29 -17.68 -10.24 -19.09
N LYS A 30 -16.90 -11.04 -19.83
CA LYS A 30 -17.08 -12.50 -19.98
C LYS A 30 -16.65 -13.31 -18.75
N LEU A 31 -15.90 -12.71 -17.83
CA LEU A 31 -15.41 -13.40 -16.63
C LEU A 31 -16.54 -13.67 -15.63
N SER A 32 -16.45 -14.80 -14.93
CA SER A 32 -17.31 -15.10 -13.80
C SER A 32 -17.14 -14.07 -12.68
N LYS A 33 -18.16 -13.92 -11.81
CA LYS A 33 -18.10 -13.02 -10.66
C LYS A 33 -16.92 -13.34 -9.74
N GLU A 34 -16.66 -14.62 -9.51
CA GLU A 34 -15.52 -15.08 -8.72
C GLU A 34 -14.18 -14.70 -9.36
N ARG A 35 -14.06 -14.83 -10.69
CA ARG A 35 -12.81 -14.46 -11.37
C ARG A 35 -12.58 -12.95 -11.37
N LYS A 36 -13.64 -12.15 -11.54
CA LYS A 36 -13.59 -10.68 -11.38
C LYS A 36 -13.10 -10.32 -9.98
N LEU A 37 -13.71 -10.92 -8.95
CA LEU A 37 -13.30 -10.72 -7.57
C LEU A 37 -11.83 -11.08 -7.36
N LYS A 38 -11.38 -12.24 -7.84
CA LYS A 38 -9.96 -12.64 -7.73
C LYS A 38 -9.01 -11.63 -8.39
N ASN A 39 -9.39 -11.12 -9.57
CA ASN A 39 -8.59 -10.10 -10.24
C ASN A 39 -8.57 -8.79 -9.45
N ASP A 40 -9.69 -8.36 -8.88
CA ASP A 40 -9.77 -7.15 -8.05
C ASP A 40 -8.90 -7.28 -6.79
N LEU A 41 -8.93 -8.45 -6.13
CA LEU A 41 -8.09 -8.72 -4.96
C LEU A 41 -6.60 -8.72 -5.30
N LEU A 42 -6.24 -9.29 -6.46
CA LEU A 42 -4.86 -9.27 -6.94
C LEU A 42 -4.40 -7.85 -7.28
N ALA A 43 -5.28 -7.02 -7.86
CA ALA A 43 -4.98 -5.62 -8.12
C ALA A 43 -4.71 -4.85 -6.82
N ILE A 44 -5.47 -5.11 -5.75
CA ILE A 44 -5.22 -4.49 -4.44
C ILE A 44 -3.87 -4.96 -3.87
N GLN A 45 -3.55 -6.25 -3.97
CA GLN A 45 -2.25 -6.77 -3.54
C GLN A 45 -1.10 -6.03 -4.26
N TYR A 46 -1.16 -5.90 -5.58
CA TYR A 46 -0.13 -5.20 -6.34
C TYR A 46 -0.02 -3.71 -5.96
N GLN A 47 -1.12 -3.04 -5.64
CA GLN A 47 -1.07 -1.66 -5.14
C GLN A 47 -0.36 -1.57 -3.77
N ILE A 48 -0.52 -2.57 -2.91
CA ILE A 48 0.19 -2.64 -1.64
C ILE A 48 1.69 -2.88 -1.88
N GLU A 49 2.04 -3.83 -2.76
CA GLU A 49 3.44 -4.14 -3.12
C GLU A 49 4.15 -2.92 -3.68
N ASP A 50 3.54 -2.27 -4.67
CA ASP A 50 4.03 -1.06 -5.30
C ASP A 50 4.28 0.06 -4.27
N TYR A 51 3.32 0.30 -3.36
CA TYR A 51 3.49 1.29 -2.31
C TYR A 51 4.65 0.97 -1.34
N ILE A 52 4.78 -0.29 -0.94
CA ILE A 52 5.82 -0.72 -0.01
C ILE A 52 7.21 -0.63 -0.65
N GLU A 53 7.31 -0.99 -1.94
CA GLU A 53 8.58 -1.11 -2.66
C GLU A 53 9.07 0.21 -3.24
N THR A 54 8.18 1.13 -3.57
CA THR A 54 8.55 2.42 -4.18
C THR A 54 9.34 3.29 -3.20
N GLU A 55 10.62 3.55 -3.48
CA GLU A 55 11.50 4.31 -2.60
C GLU A 55 11.13 5.81 -2.48
N THR A 56 10.57 6.40 -3.55
CA THR A 56 10.47 7.85 -3.75
C THR A 56 9.07 8.44 -3.55
N THR A 57 8.11 7.67 -3.05
CA THR A 57 6.73 8.14 -2.91
C THR A 57 6.61 9.29 -1.91
N SER A 58 6.11 10.45 -2.37
CA SER A 58 5.83 11.62 -1.52
C SER A 58 4.50 11.49 -0.75
N GLU A 59 3.58 10.68 -1.26
CA GLU A 59 2.25 10.50 -0.68
C GLU A 59 2.21 9.36 0.34
N ARG A 60 1.70 9.70 1.53
CA ARG A 60 1.61 8.79 2.66
C ARG A 60 0.28 8.02 2.64
N LEU A 61 0.28 6.78 2.17
CA LEU A 61 -0.89 5.90 2.21
C LEU A 61 -0.93 5.11 3.53
N ARG A 62 -2.10 5.10 4.19
CA ARG A 62 -2.32 4.39 5.45
C ARG A 62 -2.94 3.03 5.21
N VAL A 63 -2.93 2.19 6.23
CA VAL A 63 -3.65 0.91 6.24
C VAL A 63 -5.13 1.09 5.88
N LEU A 64 -5.77 2.16 6.36
CA LEU A 64 -7.14 2.52 6.02
C LEU A 64 -7.38 2.65 4.52
N ASP A 65 -6.43 3.21 3.77
CA ASP A 65 -6.61 3.50 2.35
C ASP A 65 -6.67 2.19 1.55
N PHE A 66 -5.80 1.23 1.87
CA PHE A 66 -5.87 -0.12 1.29
C PHE A 66 -7.10 -0.90 1.76
N VAL A 67 -7.47 -0.82 3.04
CA VAL A 67 -8.69 -1.48 3.55
C VAL A 67 -9.95 -0.95 2.85
N LYS A 68 -10.03 0.34 2.54
CA LYS A 68 -11.15 0.90 1.76
C LYS A 68 -11.28 0.27 0.37
N LEU A 69 -10.18 -0.15 -0.26
CA LEU A 69 -10.24 -0.87 -1.53
C LEU A 69 -10.95 -2.21 -1.37
N TYR A 70 -10.58 -2.99 -0.35
CA TYR A 70 -11.27 -4.25 -0.05
C TYR A 70 -12.75 -4.03 0.28
N LEU A 71 -13.07 -3.04 1.13
CA LEU A 71 -14.45 -2.72 1.51
C LEU A 71 -15.30 -2.36 0.29
N LYS A 72 -14.75 -1.58 -0.65
CA LYS A 72 -15.39 -1.24 -1.92
C LYS A 72 -15.61 -2.47 -2.79
N THR A 73 -14.58 -3.31 -2.96
CA THR A 73 -14.65 -4.55 -3.76
C THR A 73 -15.70 -5.52 -3.22
N PHE A 74 -15.82 -5.65 -1.90
CA PHE A 74 -16.81 -6.52 -1.27
C PHE A 74 -18.20 -5.86 -1.08
N ASN A 75 -18.33 -4.57 -1.39
CA ASN A 75 -19.52 -3.77 -1.09
C ASN A 75 -19.96 -3.87 0.39
N VAL A 76 -19.01 -3.73 1.31
CA VAL A 76 -19.25 -3.80 2.77
C VAL A 76 -18.72 -2.55 3.47
N THR A 77 -19.28 -2.26 4.65
CA THR A 77 -18.89 -1.08 5.45
C THR A 77 -17.77 -1.42 6.43
N GLN A 78 -17.00 -0.41 6.86
CA GLN A 78 -16.00 -0.57 7.93
C GLN A 78 -16.63 -1.08 9.23
N LYS A 79 -17.87 -0.66 9.55
CA LYS A 79 -18.64 -1.18 10.68
C LYS A 79 -18.89 -2.69 10.59
N ARG A 80 -19.16 -3.21 9.39
CA ARG A 80 -19.31 -4.66 9.17
C ARG A 80 -17.99 -5.38 9.35
N LEU A 81 -16.88 -4.81 8.89
CA LEU A 81 -15.54 -5.35 9.14
C LEU A 81 -15.19 -5.34 10.63
N ALA A 82 -15.52 -4.28 11.36
CA ALA A 82 -15.32 -4.20 12.80
C ALA A 82 -16.09 -5.30 13.55
N HIS A 83 -17.32 -5.57 13.13
CA HIS A 83 -18.09 -6.71 13.63
C HIS A 83 -17.42 -8.05 13.32
N LEU A 84 -16.90 -8.25 12.09
CA LEU A 84 -16.14 -9.45 11.73
C LEU A 84 -14.88 -9.60 12.60
N PHE A 85 -14.23 -8.48 12.94
CA PHE A 85 -13.05 -8.44 13.79
C PHE A 85 -13.37 -8.47 15.28
N GLU A 86 -14.65 -8.64 15.63
CA GLU A 86 -15.13 -8.71 17.02
C GLU A 86 -14.67 -7.51 17.86
N MET A 87 -14.74 -6.31 17.27
CA MET A 87 -14.30 -5.08 17.93
C MET A 87 -15.18 -3.88 17.60
N LYS A 88 -15.11 -2.84 18.44
CA LYS A 88 -15.81 -1.58 18.17
C LYS A 88 -15.24 -0.94 16.89
N ASP A 89 -16.12 -0.37 16.07
CA ASP A 89 -15.74 0.33 14.84
C ASP A 89 -14.75 1.47 15.11
N SER A 90 -14.94 2.23 16.18
CA SER A 90 -13.99 3.26 16.61
C SER A 90 -12.62 2.68 16.96
N ASN A 91 -12.55 1.49 17.56
CA ASN A 91 -11.29 0.83 17.88
C ASN A 91 -10.58 0.35 16.62
N LEU A 92 -11.31 -0.29 15.70
CA LEU A 92 -10.76 -0.67 14.39
C LEU A 92 -10.21 0.56 13.66
N HIS A 93 -11.00 1.64 13.59
CA HIS A 93 -10.62 2.85 12.89
C HIS A 93 -9.28 3.42 13.39
N LYS A 94 -9.04 3.42 14.70
CA LYS A 94 -7.77 3.88 15.30
C LYS A 94 -6.56 3.09 14.80
N TYR A 95 -6.68 1.78 14.61
CA TYR A 95 -5.62 0.98 14.00
C TYR A 95 -5.45 1.32 12.51
N LEU A 96 -6.55 1.41 11.77
CA LEU A 96 -6.51 1.65 10.33
C LEU A 96 -5.90 3.02 9.96
N ILE A 97 -6.13 4.06 10.77
CA ILE A 97 -5.55 5.39 10.55
C ILE A 97 -4.14 5.57 11.11
N GLY A 98 -3.62 4.57 11.83
CA GLY A 98 -2.30 4.61 12.48
C GLY A 98 -2.25 5.37 13.81
N GLU A 99 -3.39 5.68 14.45
CA GLU A 99 -3.42 6.23 15.82
C GLU A 99 -2.97 5.16 16.84
N ARG A 100 -3.20 3.88 16.51
CA ARG A 100 -2.69 2.71 17.24
C ARG A 100 -1.84 1.86 16.31
N LYS A 101 -0.65 1.46 16.77
CA LYS A 101 0.23 0.52 16.04
C LYS A 101 -0.44 -0.82 15.87
N LEU A 102 -0.23 -1.46 14.72
CA LEU A 102 -0.76 -2.80 14.49
C LEU A 102 -0.08 -3.78 15.45
N ASN A 103 -0.88 -4.47 16.26
CA ASN A 103 -0.41 -5.59 17.07
C ASN A 103 -0.69 -6.92 16.35
N ALA A 104 -0.13 -8.01 16.87
CA ALA A 104 -0.29 -9.35 16.29
C ALA A 104 -1.76 -9.74 16.05
N ASN A 105 -2.68 -9.41 16.97
CA ASN A 105 -4.10 -9.73 16.80
C ASN A 105 -4.71 -9.01 15.59
N ILE A 106 -4.43 -7.72 15.42
CA ILE A 106 -4.96 -6.93 14.31
C ILE A 106 -4.31 -7.34 12.99
N VAL A 107 -3.01 -7.56 12.96
CA VAL A 107 -2.30 -8.02 11.76
C VAL A 107 -2.87 -9.35 11.28
N LEU A 108 -3.03 -10.33 12.17
CA LEU A 108 -3.59 -11.63 11.80
C LEU A 108 -5.03 -11.51 11.29
N LYS A 109 -5.87 -10.65 11.90
CA LYS A 109 -7.23 -10.38 11.41
C LYS A 109 -7.23 -9.75 10.01
N LEU A 110 -6.36 -8.76 9.77
CA LEU A 110 -6.19 -8.14 8.45
C LEU A 110 -5.73 -9.16 7.41
N SER A 111 -4.72 -9.97 7.74
CA SER A 111 -4.20 -11.04 6.89
C SER A 111 -5.25 -12.08 6.51
N SER A 112 -6.02 -12.56 7.49
CA SER A 112 -7.12 -13.51 7.22
C SER A 112 -8.22 -12.88 6.37
N PHE A 113 -8.57 -11.61 6.62
CA PHE A 113 -9.56 -10.89 5.83
C PHE A 113 -9.13 -10.66 4.37
N SER A 114 -7.86 -10.31 4.16
CA SER A 114 -7.34 -9.95 2.85
C SER A 114 -6.71 -11.11 2.08
N ASN A 115 -6.52 -12.25 2.73
CA ASN A 115 -5.73 -13.37 2.23
C ASN A 115 -4.31 -12.96 1.81
N LEU A 116 -3.67 -12.09 2.63
CA LEU A 116 -2.29 -11.66 2.47
C LEU A 116 -1.46 -12.06 3.68
N SER A 117 -0.15 -12.20 3.50
CA SER A 117 0.73 -12.50 4.62
C SER A 117 0.84 -11.29 5.58
N PRO A 118 1.04 -11.53 6.89
CA PRO A 118 1.18 -10.48 7.92
C PRO A 118 2.15 -9.34 7.57
N GLU A 119 3.22 -9.69 6.86
CA GLU A 119 4.31 -8.80 6.50
C GLU A 119 3.84 -7.64 5.61
N TYR A 120 2.81 -7.82 4.77
CA TYR A 120 2.28 -6.75 3.94
C TYR A 120 1.75 -5.59 4.80
N TRP A 121 0.96 -5.92 5.82
CA TRP A 121 0.35 -4.91 6.71
C TRP A 121 1.39 -4.20 7.58
N LEU A 122 2.37 -4.96 8.08
CA LEU A 122 3.47 -4.39 8.87
C LEU A 122 4.39 -3.51 8.01
N ARG A 123 4.69 -3.92 6.77
CA ARG A 123 5.53 -3.15 5.84
C ARG A 123 4.89 -1.81 5.47
N ILE A 124 3.56 -1.72 5.41
CA ILE A 124 2.86 -0.43 5.26
C ILE A 124 3.16 0.50 6.45
N GLU A 125 3.07 0.03 7.69
CA GLU A 125 3.41 0.85 8.87
C GLU A 125 4.88 1.26 8.87
N VAL A 126 5.79 0.32 8.59
CA VAL A 126 7.23 0.58 8.52
C VAL A 126 7.54 1.61 7.42
N LYS A 127 6.95 1.46 6.23
CA LYS A 127 7.11 2.43 5.13
C LYS A 127 6.69 3.82 5.56
N ASN A 128 5.53 3.94 6.22
CA ASN A 128 5.03 5.20 6.75
C ASN A 128 5.96 5.82 7.80
N GLU A 129 6.52 5.02 8.71
CA GLU A 129 7.49 5.50 9.70
C GLU A 129 8.79 5.97 9.06
N LEU A 130 9.30 5.22 8.07
CA LEU A 130 10.51 5.59 7.34
C LEU A 130 10.33 6.90 6.56
N LEU A 131 9.13 7.16 6.02
CA LEU A 131 8.82 8.45 5.40
C LEU A 131 8.92 9.61 6.40
N GLU A 132 8.40 9.45 7.61
CA GLU A 132 8.52 10.49 8.66
C GLU A 132 9.97 10.66 9.12
N ILE A 133 10.71 9.57 9.30
CA ILE A 133 12.15 9.62 9.63
C ILE A 133 12.93 10.34 8.53
N THR A 134 12.61 10.08 7.27
CA THR A 134 13.29 10.71 6.12
C THR A 134 13.04 12.21 6.09
N LYS A 135 11.83 12.67 6.43
CA LYS A 135 11.53 14.10 6.61
C LYS A 135 12.32 14.68 7.79
N GLU A 136 12.34 14.00 8.93
CA GLU A 136 13.06 14.47 10.12
C GLU A 136 14.58 14.55 9.90
N LYS A 137 15.15 13.73 9.00
CA LYS A 137 16.56 13.81 8.59
C LYS A 137 16.93 15.17 7.98
N GLU A 138 16.00 16.02 7.57
CA GLU A 138 16.30 17.40 7.20
C GLU A 138 16.94 18.18 8.37
N ARG A 139 16.68 17.74 9.60
CA ARG A 139 17.23 18.30 10.84
C ARG A 139 18.43 17.52 11.37
N TYR A 140 19.09 16.70 10.56
CA TYR A 140 20.16 15.79 11.00
C TYR A 140 21.27 16.48 11.82
N ALA A 141 21.57 17.75 11.51
CA ALA A 141 22.55 18.55 12.26
C ALA A 141 22.18 18.69 13.76
N ASP A 142 20.90 18.81 14.10
CA ASP A 142 20.40 18.90 15.49
C ASP A 142 20.73 17.64 16.31
N TYR A 143 20.93 16.51 15.62
CA TYR A 143 21.18 15.20 16.24
C TYR A 143 22.66 14.92 16.47
N SER A 144 23.57 15.70 15.88
CA SER A 144 25.03 15.51 16.01
C SER A 144 25.53 15.52 17.46
N LYS A 145 24.86 16.27 18.35
CA LYS A 145 25.15 16.30 19.79
C LYS A 145 24.92 14.96 20.50
N TYR A 146 24.09 14.08 19.94
CA TYR A 146 23.81 12.75 20.51
C TYR A 146 24.76 11.67 20.01
N ASP A 147 25.77 12.03 19.21
CA ASP A 147 26.81 11.09 18.81
C ASP A 147 27.51 10.50 20.04
N TYR A 148 27.65 9.18 20.07
CA TYR A 148 28.24 8.46 21.21
C TYR A 148 29.66 8.96 21.55
N ARG A 149 30.39 9.51 20.57
CA ARG A 149 31.73 10.10 20.76
C ARG A 149 31.73 11.26 21.75
N ASN A 150 30.63 12.01 21.83
CA ASN A 150 30.50 13.13 22.76
C ASN A 150 30.45 12.69 24.23
N LEU A 151 30.19 11.41 24.53
CA LEU A 151 30.27 10.85 25.88
C LEU A 151 31.72 10.77 26.40
N PHE A 152 32.70 10.66 25.50
CA PHE A 152 34.12 10.54 25.86
C PHE A 152 34.85 11.88 25.93
N VAL A 153 34.20 12.97 25.50
CA VAL A 153 34.78 14.33 25.53
C VAL A 153 34.71 14.94 26.94
N ALA A 154 33.75 14.53 27.78
CA ALA A 154 33.56 15.04 29.13
C ALA A 154 34.30 14.24 30.22
N ALA A 155 35.10 13.23 29.86
CA ALA A 155 35.81 12.37 30.80
C ALA A 155 37.24 12.85 31.15
N GLU A 156 37.62 14.06 30.71
CA GLU A 156 38.95 14.65 30.95
C GLU A 156 38.94 15.85 31.92
N GLU A 157 37.86 16.09 32.67
CA GLU A 157 37.80 17.04 33.81
C GLU A 157 37.77 16.31 35.16
#